data_AF-A0A7R9YA21-F1
#
_entry.id   AF-A0A7R9YA21-F1
#
_cell.length_a   1.000
_cell.length_b   1.000
_cell.length_c   1.000
_cell.angle_alpha   90.00
_cell.angle_beta   90.00
_cell.angle_gamma   90.00
#
_symmetry.space_group_name_H-M   'P 1'
#
loop_
_entity.id
_entity.type
_entity.pdbx_description
1 polymer ?
#
loop_
_entity_poly.entity_id
_entity_poly.type
_entity_poly.pdbx_seq_one_letter_code
_entity_poly.pdbx_strand_id
1 'polypeptide(L)'
;GVNDAESITVCKGPPVMSDEERMTCVRGCRFVDQVVPDCPYIMNDEYLQHIIQTYKIDYVVHGDDPCIVDGKDVYETAQRLGKYRTIPRTEGVSTTDIVGRMLLMSRSHHQSFDHGDGASSAPQRMATEAVEATEATGATGATGATGATG
;
A
#
# COMPACT_ATOMS: atom_id res chain seq x y z
N GLY A 1 -1.26 -13.25 -2.47
CA GLY A 1 0.18 -13.28 -2.77
C GLY A 1 0.92 -12.48 -1.73
N VAL A 2 2.20 -12.78 -1.51
CA VAL A 2 3.09 -12.00 -0.65
C VAL A 2 4.18 -11.41 -1.53
N ASN A 3 4.39 -10.10 -1.44
CA ASN A 3 5.35 -9.45 -2.31
C ASN A 3 6.79 -9.76 -1.94
N ASP A 4 7.72 -9.78 -2.90
CA ASP A 4 9.16 -9.96 -2.64
C ASP A 4 9.78 -8.70 -2.00
N ALA A 5 10.86 -8.87 -1.22
CA ALA A 5 11.53 -7.75 -0.55
C ALA A 5 12.16 -6.73 -1.50
N GLU A 6 12.62 -7.14 -2.68
CA GLU A 6 13.30 -6.27 -3.64
C GLU A 6 12.32 -5.25 -4.21
N SER A 7 11.18 -5.70 -4.74
CA SER A 7 10.13 -4.83 -5.28
C SER A 7 9.51 -3.93 -4.21
N ILE A 8 9.36 -4.43 -2.97
CA ILE A 8 8.97 -3.62 -1.83
C ILE A 8 9.95 -2.47 -1.59
N THR A 9 11.25 -2.76 -1.60
CA THR A 9 12.30 -1.79 -1.26
C THR A 9 12.32 -0.64 -2.26
N VAL A 10 12.08 -0.92 -3.54
CA VAL A 10 11.98 0.10 -4.60
C VAL A 10 10.82 1.06 -4.36
N CYS A 11 9.67 0.57 -3.91
CA CYS A 11 8.45 1.39 -3.78
C CYS A 11 8.31 2.11 -2.44
N LYS A 12 8.99 1.64 -1.39
CA LYS A 12 8.92 2.23 -0.05
C LYS A 12 10.29 2.21 0.65
N GLY A 13 10.48 1.25 1.55
CA GLY A 13 11.73 0.95 2.22
C GLY A 13 11.77 -0.55 2.53
N PRO A 14 12.93 -1.08 2.92
CA PRO A 14 13.09 -2.50 3.17
C PRO A 14 12.15 -2.97 4.29
N PRO A 15 11.49 -4.13 4.12
CA PRO A 15 10.59 -4.65 5.15
C PRO A 15 11.38 -5.06 6.40
N VAL A 16 10.79 -4.87 7.58
CA VAL A 16 11.38 -5.31 8.85
C VAL A 16 11.44 -6.84 8.93
N MET A 17 10.40 -7.51 8.42
CA MET A 17 10.31 -8.97 8.37
C MET A 17 10.84 -9.49 7.03
N SER A 18 11.60 -10.57 7.07
CA SER A 18 12.01 -11.34 5.89
C SER A 18 10.82 -11.91 5.11
N ASP A 19 11.06 -12.32 3.87
CA ASP A 19 10.01 -12.91 3.02
C ASP A 19 9.46 -14.19 3.62
N GLU A 20 10.32 -15.02 4.22
CA GLU A 20 9.93 -16.25 4.91
C GLU A 20 9.04 -15.98 6.12
N GLU A 21 9.39 -14.98 6.95
CA GLU A 21 8.57 -14.58 8.10
C GLU A 21 7.21 -14.07 7.64
N ARG A 22 7.16 -13.19 6.63
CA ARG A 22 5.89 -12.65 6.10
C ARG A 22 5.01 -13.75 5.51
N MET A 23 5.58 -14.66 4.74
CA MET A 23 4.86 -15.81 4.22
C MET A 23 4.32 -16.70 5.34
N THR A 24 5.11 -16.94 6.39
CA THR A 24 4.71 -17.74 7.55
C THR A 24 3.56 -17.07 8.30
N CYS A 25 3.60 -15.76 8.50
CA CYS A 25 2.50 -14.99 9.09
C CYS A 25 1.20 -15.16 8.28
N VAL A 26 1.27 -15.03 6.95
CA VAL A 26 0.08 -15.17 6.09
C VAL A 26 -0.44 -16.61 6.06
N ARG A 27 0.44 -17.63 6.04
CA ARG A 27 0.05 -19.05 6.14
C ARG A 27 -0.62 -19.38 7.48
N GLY A 28 -0.28 -18.67 8.55
CA GLY A 28 -0.90 -18.83 9.87
C GLY A 28 -2.31 -18.26 9.98
N CYS A 29 -2.77 -17.47 9.00
CA CYS A 29 -4.13 -16.92 9.01
C CYS A 29 -5.17 -18.01 8.73
N ARG A 30 -6.18 -18.13 9.61
CA ARG A 30 -7.25 -19.13 9.54
C ARG A 30 -7.95 -19.24 8.17
N PHE A 31 -8.07 -18.14 7.45
CA PHE A 31 -8.81 -18.05 6.19
C PHE A 31 -7.93 -18.20 4.94
N VAL A 32 -6.64 -18.48 5.11
CA VAL A 32 -5.69 -18.62 4.00
C VAL A 32 -5.47 -20.10 3.69
N ASP A 33 -5.84 -20.52 2.48
CA ASP A 33 -5.58 -21.87 1.99
C ASP A 33 -4.21 -21.99 1.28
N GLN A 34 -3.83 -20.98 0.50
CA GLN A 34 -2.61 -20.97 -0.30
C GLN A 34 -1.91 -19.60 -0.25
N VAL A 35 -0.57 -19.63 -0.17
CA VAL A 35 0.28 -18.44 -0.27
C VAL A 35 1.12 -18.52 -1.54
N VAL A 36 1.00 -17.50 -2.38
CA VAL A 36 1.82 -17.31 -3.57
C VAL A 36 3.00 -16.40 -3.19
N PRO A 37 4.26 -16.86 -3.28
CA PRO A 37 5.45 -16.05 -2.99
C PRO A 37 5.75 -15.07 -4.12
N ASP A 38 6.76 -14.23 -3.93
CA ASP A 38 7.44 -13.44 -4.96
C ASP A 38 6.51 -12.62 -5.87
N CYS A 39 5.46 -12.05 -5.29
CA CYS A 39 4.55 -11.19 -6.04
C CYS A 39 5.19 -9.80 -6.22
N PRO A 40 5.26 -9.24 -7.44
CA PRO A 40 5.79 -7.88 -7.59
C PRO A 40 4.90 -6.88 -6.83
N TYR A 41 5.50 -5.88 -6.19
CA TYR A 41 4.75 -4.84 -5.49
C TYR A 41 3.83 -4.05 -6.44
N ILE A 42 4.37 -3.65 -7.60
CA ILE A 42 3.60 -3.07 -8.69
C ILE A 42 3.24 -4.20 -9.64
N MET A 43 1.97 -4.59 -9.66
CA MET A 43 1.48 -5.61 -10.57
C MET A 43 1.12 -4.98 -11.91
N ASN A 44 1.87 -5.32 -12.96
CA ASN A 44 1.51 -4.92 -14.31
C ASN A 44 0.35 -5.78 -14.86
N ASP A 45 -0.18 -5.35 -16.00
CA ASP A 45 -1.30 -6.01 -16.68
C ASP A 45 -1.00 -7.48 -17.00
N GLU A 46 0.22 -7.78 -17.45
CA GLU A 46 0.65 -9.14 -17.78
C GLU A 46 0.64 -10.05 -16.55
N TYR A 47 1.16 -9.57 -15.41
CA TYR A 47 1.20 -10.31 -14.17
C TYR A 47 -0.20 -10.56 -13.62
N LEU A 48 -1.06 -9.54 -13.58
CA LEU A 48 -2.45 -9.70 -13.13
C LEU A 48 -3.22 -10.70 -14.00
N GLN A 49 -3.07 -10.63 -15.32
CA GLN A 49 -3.70 -11.61 -16.20
C GLN A 49 -3.15 -13.02 -15.98
N HIS A 50 -1.83 -13.14 -15.86
CA HIS A 50 -1.17 -14.42 -15.61
C HIS A 50 -1.67 -15.08 -14.31
N ILE A 51 -1.71 -14.34 -13.20
CA ILE A 51 -2.14 -14.89 -11.91
C ILE A 51 -3.63 -15.23 -11.92
N ILE A 52 -4.48 -14.39 -12.55
CA ILE A 52 -5.91 -14.66 -12.69
C ILE A 52 -6.16 -15.96 -13.46
N GLN A 53 -5.45 -16.16 -14.57
CA GLN A 53 -5.60 -17.37 -15.40
C GLN A 53 -5.03 -18.60 -14.71
N THR A 54 -3.83 -18.48 -14.13
CA THR A 54 -3.10 -19.60 -13.51
C THR A 54 -3.85 -20.19 -12.32
N TYR A 55 -4.36 -19.32 -11.44
CA TYR A 55 -5.07 -19.73 -10.23
C TYR A 55 -6.59 -19.70 -10.39
N LYS A 56 -7.11 -19.41 -11.59
CA LYS A 56 -8.54 -19.30 -11.89
C LYS A 56 -9.27 -18.36 -10.92
N ILE A 57 -8.69 -17.18 -10.71
CA ILE A 57 -9.18 -16.22 -9.71
C ILE A 57 -10.52 -15.65 -10.16
N ASP A 58 -11.53 -15.81 -9.31
CA ASP A 58 -12.84 -15.19 -9.50
C ASP A 58 -12.80 -13.71 -9.14
N TYR A 59 -12.19 -13.37 -7.99
CA TYR A 59 -12.09 -12.01 -7.47
C TYR A 59 -10.70 -11.67 -6.93
N VAL A 60 -10.27 -10.44 -7.18
CA VAL A 60 -9.14 -9.79 -6.52
C VAL A 60 -9.71 -8.84 -5.48
N VAL A 61 -9.32 -9.01 -4.21
CA VAL A 61 -9.86 -8.24 -3.08
C VAL A 61 -8.75 -7.44 -2.42
N HIS A 62 -8.99 -6.14 -2.19
CA HIS A 62 -8.08 -5.24 -1.48
C HIS A 62 -8.86 -4.30 -0.54
N GLY A 63 -8.16 -3.58 0.33
CA GLY A 63 -8.74 -2.44 1.05
C GLY A 63 -9.25 -1.36 0.10
N ASP A 64 -10.09 -0.47 0.61
CA ASP A 64 -10.64 0.68 -0.10
C ASP A 64 -9.66 1.86 -0.28
N ASP A 65 -8.43 1.72 0.23
CA ASP A 65 -7.34 2.66 0.03
C ASP A 65 -6.87 2.68 -1.46
N PRO A 66 -6.75 3.86 -2.10
CA PRO A 66 -6.23 3.98 -3.45
C PRO A 66 -4.79 3.48 -3.57
N CYS A 67 -4.52 2.68 -4.61
CA CYS A 67 -3.19 2.14 -4.91
C CYS A 67 -2.74 2.60 -6.29
N ILE A 68 -2.24 3.83 -6.37
CA ILE A 68 -1.88 4.49 -7.63
C ILE A 68 -0.36 4.61 -7.73
N VAL A 69 0.19 4.18 -8.86
CA VAL A 69 1.61 4.33 -9.22
C VAL A 69 1.68 4.93 -10.62
N ASP A 70 2.48 5.99 -10.78
CA ASP A 70 2.62 6.73 -12.04
C ASP A 70 1.27 7.15 -12.67
N GLY A 71 0.31 7.53 -11.82
CA GLY A 71 -1.04 7.94 -12.24
C GLY A 71 -1.96 6.79 -12.65
N LYS A 72 -1.56 5.52 -12.48
CA LYS A 72 -2.36 4.34 -12.79
C LYS A 72 -2.68 3.52 -11.56
N ASP A 73 -3.92 3.03 -11.48
CA ASP A 73 -4.34 2.09 -10.44
C ASP A 73 -3.70 0.72 -10.72
N VAL A 74 -2.98 0.16 -9.74
CA VAL A 74 -2.33 -1.15 -9.86
C VAL A 74 -3.31 -2.31 -10.03
N TYR A 75 -4.61 -2.09 -9.81
CA TYR A 75 -5.70 -3.05 -10.00
C TYR A 75 -6.56 -2.77 -11.24
N GLU A 76 -6.21 -1.81 -12.09
CA GLU A 76 -6.99 -1.40 -13.28
C GLU A 76 -7.40 -2.60 -14.15
N THR A 77 -6.48 -3.55 -14.39
CA THR A 77 -6.79 -4.77 -15.15
C THR A 77 -7.84 -5.65 -14.46
N ALA A 78 -7.79 -5.82 -13.14
CA ALA A 78 -8.80 -6.58 -12.41
C ALA A 78 -10.17 -5.87 -12.40
N GLN A 79 -10.16 -4.53 -12.34
CA GLN A 79 -11.37 -3.69 -12.41
C GLN A 79 -12.03 -3.81 -13.79
N ARG A 80 -11.25 -3.67 -14.87
CA ARG A 80 -11.73 -3.80 -16.27
C ARG A 80 -12.32 -5.18 -16.56
N LEU A 81 -11.82 -6.23 -15.91
CA LEU A 81 -12.35 -7.59 -16.01
C LEU A 81 -13.58 -7.85 -15.11
N GLY A 82 -14.01 -6.86 -14.32
CA GLY A 82 -15.13 -6.99 -13.38
C GLY A 82 -14.82 -7.87 -12.16
N LYS A 83 -13.54 -8.17 -11.92
CA LYS A 83 -13.05 -9.10 -10.89
C LYS A 83 -12.55 -8.40 -9.63
N TYR A 84 -12.45 -7.08 -9.60
CA TYR A 84 -12.01 -6.35 -8.41
C TYR A 84 -13.14 -6.15 -7.40
N ARG A 85 -12.84 -6.31 -6.11
CA ARG A 85 -13.74 -6.02 -4.98
C ARG A 85 -12.95 -5.32 -3.87
N THR A 86 -13.62 -4.46 -3.10
CA THR A 86 -13.02 -3.77 -1.96
C THR A 86 -13.64 -4.24 -0.65
N ILE A 87 -12.87 -4.12 0.43
CA ILE A 87 -13.34 -4.33 1.81
C ILE A 87 -12.96 -3.10 2.66
N PRO A 88 -13.81 -2.69 3.62
CA PRO A 88 -13.50 -1.57 4.47
C PRO A 88 -12.32 -1.89 5.39
N ARG A 89 -11.52 -0.87 5.69
CA ARG A 89 -10.41 -0.98 6.64
C ARG A 89 -10.90 -1.32 8.05
N THR A 90 -10.17 -2.20 8.74
CA THR A 90 -10.43 -2.50 10.15
C THR A 90 -10.03 -1.30 11.03
N GLU A 91 -10.98 -0.79 11.81
CA GLU A 91 -10.73 0.33 12.72
C GLU A 91 -9.88 -0.07 13.93
N GLY A 92 -9.14 0.89 14.48
CA GLY A 92 -8.40 0.73 15.75
C GLY A 92 -7.10 -0.08 15.66
N VAL A 93 -6.68 -0.48 14.45
CA VAL A 93 -5.40 -1.20 14.25
C VAL A 93 -4.73 -0.81 12.93
N SER A 94 -3.43 -0.53 13.00
CA SER A 94 -2.57 -0.38 11.81
C SER A 94 -1.10 -0.62 12.18
N THR A 95 -0.25 -0.81 11.17
CA THR A 95 1.21 -0.91 11.40
C THR A 95 1.79 0.38 12.00
N THR A 96 1.31 1.54 11.55
CA THR A 96 1.71 2.85 12.10
C THR A 96 1.32 2.99 13.57
N ASP A 97 0.11 2.55 13.94
CA ASP A 97 -0.33 2.54 15.34
C ASP A 97 0.54 1.60 16.19
N ILE A 98 0.86 0.39 15.70
CA ILE A 98 1.75 -0.54 16.40
C ILE A 98 3.14 0.09 16.62
N VAL A 99 3.73 0.73 15.60
CA VAL A 99 5.01 1.45 15.73
C VAL A 99 4.88 2.59 16.73
N GLY A 100 3.80 3.37 16.68
CA GLY A 100 3.53 4.44 17.64
C GLY A 100 3.50 3.94 19.08
N ARG A 101 2.87 2.79 19.35
CA ARG A 101 2.85 2.15 20.67
C ARG A 101 4.26 1.72 21.13
N MET A 102 5.07 1.17 20.22
CA MET A 102 6.46 0.79 20.51
C MET A 102 7.30 2.01 20.89
N LEU A 103 7.14 3.13 20.18
CA LEU A 103 7.91 4.36 20.40
C LEU A 103 7.48 5.10 21.68
N LEU A 104 6.17 5.17 21.95
CA LEU A 104 5.63 5.86 23.12
C LEU A 104 5.77 5.05 24.42
N MET A 105 5.91 3.72 24.32
CA MET A 105 6.00 2.79 25.45
C MET A 105 4.86 2.96 26.48
N SER A 106 3.73 3.51 26.06
CA SER A 106 2.61 3.83 26.95
C SER A 106 1.56 2.71 26.93
N ARG A 107 0.92 2.45 28.08
CA ARG A 107 -0.17 1.47 28.21
C ARG A 107 -1.56 2.08 28.04
N SER A 108 -1.64 3.39 27.80
CA SER A 108 -2.89 4.17 27.85
C SER A 108 -3.73 4.09 26.57
N HIS A 109 -3.27 3.35 25.56
CA HIS A 109 -3.90 3.29 24.23
C HIS A 109 -5.11 2.34 24.14
N HIS A 110 -5.48 1.66 25.24
CA HIS A 110 -6.66 0.79 25.33
C HIS A 110 -7.92 1.50 25.86
N GLN A 111 -7.93 2.84 25.98
CA GLN A 111 -9.06 3.57 26.56
C GLN A 111 -10.24 3.70 25.57
N SER A 112 -11.10 2.68 25.66
CA SER A 112 -12.58 2.69 25.65
C SER A 112 -13.34 3.48 24.56
N PHE A 113 -13.96 2.73 23.64
CA PHE A 113 -15.29 3.07 23.12
C PHE A 113 -16.30 2.86 24.26
N ASP A 114 -16.52 3.88 25.09
CA ASP A 114 -17.69 3.90 25.97
C ASP A 114 -18.83 4.65 25.28
N HIS A 115 -19.97 3.99 25.14
CA HIS A 115 -21.18 4.57 24.57
C HIS A 115 -21.87 5.45 25.61
N GLY A 116 -21.85 6.77 25.38
CA GLY A 116 -22.82 7.72 25.94
C GLY A 116 -22.38 8.43 27.24
N ASP A 117 -21.92 9.66 27.11
CA ASP A 117 -22.72 10.84 27.51
C ASP A 117 -22.00 12.13 27.11
N GLY A 118 -22.77 13.13 26.70
CA GLY A 118 -22.27 14.37 26.11
C GLY A 118 -21.41 15.20 27.05
N ALA A 119 -20.17 15.45 26.64
CA ALA A 119 -19.43 16.66 26.95
C ALA A 119 -18.40 16.91 25.84
N SER A 120 -18.47 18.10 25.25
CA SER A 120 -17.62 18.54 24.15
C SER A 120 -16.15 18.65 24.57
N SER A 121 -15.28 17.83 23.98
CA SER A 121 -13.88 18.18 23.77
C SER A 121 -13.49 17.74 22.37
N ALA A 122 -13.20 18.72 21.51
CA ALA A 122 -12.82 18.50 20.12
C ALA A 122 -11.63 17.52 20.02
N PRO A 123 -11.64 16.55 19.09
CA PRO A 123 -10.50 15.67 18.90
C PRO A 123 -9.34 16.49 18.34
N GLN A 124 -8.21 16.48 19.04
CA GLN A 124 -6.97 17.06 18.56
C GLN A 124 -6.47 16.20 17.41
N ARG A 125 -6.75 16.65 16.20
CA ARG A 125 -6.27 16.07 14.94
C ARG A 125 -4.74 16.18 14.95
N MET A 126 -4.02 15.08 15.16
CA MET A 126 -2.63 15.03 14.73
C MET A 126 -2.68 14.99 13.20
N ALA A 127 -2.30 16.11 12.59
CA ALA A 127 -2.17 16.22 11.14
C ALA A 127 -1.18 15.14 10.68
N THR A 128 -1.69 14.14 9.95
CA THR A 128 -0.86 13.31 9.10
C THR A 128 -0.47 14.18 7.92
N GLU A 129 0.71 14.81 7.97
CA GLU A 129 1.30 15.36 6.77
C GLU A 129 1.56 14.21 5.81
N ALA A 130 0.79 14.19 4.73
CA ALA A 130 1.10 13.40 3.56
C ALA A 130 2.48 13.85 3.09
N VAL A 131 3.45 12.96 3.13
CA VAL A 131 4.70 13.16 2.39
C VAL A 131 4.34 12.95 0.93
N GLU A 132 3.87 14.02 0.28
CA GLU A 132 3.85 14.12 -1.18
C GLU A 132 5.30 14.03 -1.66
N ALA A 133 5.61 12.98 -2.42
CA ALA A 133 6.84 12.91 -3.18
C ALA A 133 6.76 13.93 -4.32
N THR A 134 7.41 15.07 -4.13
CA THR A 134 7.53 16.15 -5.11
C THR A 134 8.13 15.66 -6.42
N GLU A 135 7.40 15.90 -7.51
CA GLU A 135 7.87 15.78 -8.89
C GLU A 135 9.05 16.73 -9.14
N ALA A 136 10.13 16.20 -9.72
CA ALA A 136 11.24 17.00 -10.20
C ALA A 136 10.90 17.67 -11.54
N THR A 137 10.19 18.80 -11.51
CA THR A 137 10.12 19.72 -12.65
C THR A 137 11.36 20.62 -12.67
N GLY A 138 12.36 20.24 -13.46
CA GLY A 138 13.44 21.13 -13.89
C GLY A 138 13.16 21.66 -15.31
N ALA A 139 12.40 22.75 -15.41
CA ALA A 139 12.17 23.45 -16.67
C ALA A 139 13.28 24.45 -16.97
N THR A 140 13.92 24.26 -18.13
CA THR A 140 14.24 25.26 -19.17
C THR A 140 15.01 26.55 -18.86
N GLY A 141 16.03 26.80 -19.69
CA GLY A 141 16.51 28.13 -20.10
C GLY A 141 18.04 28.14 -20.28
N ALA A 142 18.65 28.55 -21.38
CA ALA A 142 18.19 29.33 -22.53
C ALA A 142 19.28 29.32 -23.63
N THR A 143 18.86 29.55 -24.89
CA THR A 143 19.53 30.33 -25.98
C THR A 143 20.98 29.94 -26.38
N GLY A 144 21.37 29.78 -27.64
CA GLY A 144 20.83 30.14 -28.96
C GLY A 144 22.01 30.31 -29.95
N ALA A 145 21.70 30.20 -31.24
CA ALA A 145 22.42 30.79 -32.39
C ALA A 145 23.67 30.09 -33.02
N THR A 146 23.44 29.63 -34.27
CA THR A 146 24.17 29.94 -35.53
C THR A 146 25.54 29.34 -35.89
N GLY A 147 25.64 28.88 -37.16
CA GLY A 147 26.86 28.80 -37.99
C GLY A 147 27.27 27.38 -38.37
N ALA A 148 26.95 26.84 -39.56
CA ALA A 148 27.61 27.04 -40.86
C ALA A 148 28.99 26.36 -41.01
N THR A 149 29.09 25.57 -42.09
CA THR A 149 30.29 25.05 -42.82
C THR A 149 31.03 23.82 -42.27
N GLY A 150 31.27 22.87 -43.18
CA GLY A 150 32.11 21.69 -43.01
C GLY A 150 31.60 20.49 -43.78
#